data_AF-A0A7W6WP91-F1
#
_entry.id   AF-A0A7W6WP91-F1
#
_cell.length_a   1.000
_cell.length_b   1.000
_cell.length_c   1.000
_cell.angle_alpha   90.00
_cell.angle_beta   90.00
_cell.angle_gamma   90.00
#
_symmetry.space_group_name_H-M   'P 1'
#
loop_
_entity.id
_entity.type
_entity.pdbx_description
1 polymer ?
#
loop_
_entity_poly.entity_id
_entity_poly.type
_entity_poly.pdbx_seq_one_letter_code
_entity_poly.pdbx_strand_id
1 'polypeptide(L)'
;MADKKNADKSADKPVLSDPITLRVPQDILEDIERIAETADRSRSWVIVRALKYYLINEGSDLLEIRQGLDDVKAGRVHDAEEVFAELERLSREDAA
;
A
#
# COMPACT_ATOMS: atom_id res chain seq x y z
N MET A 1 -8.04 -43.17 15.70
CA MET A 1 -7.10 -42.03 15.80
C MET A 1 -6.79 -41.61 14.38
N ALA A 2 -7.51 -40.60 13.88
CA ALA A 2 -7.24 -40.00 12.57
C ALA A 2 -6.74 -38.58 12.83
N ASP A 3 -5.59 -38.27 12.25
CA ASP A 3 -4.77 -37.10 12.46
C ASP A 3 -5.53 -35.78 12.36
N LYS A 4 -5.75 -35.18 13.51
CA LYS A 4 -6.26 -33.81 13.71
C LYS A 4 -5.12 -32.79 13.52
N LYS A 5 -4.29 -32.96 12.50
CA LYS A 5 -3.03 -32.22 12.36
C LYS A 5 -2.86 -31.71 10.93
N ASN A 6 -3.62 -30.68 10.55
CA ASN A 6 -3.24 -29.67 9.55
C ASN A 6 -4.33 -28.61 9.32
N ALA A 7 -5.06 -28.20 10.38
CA ALA A 7 -6.06 -27.13 10.26
C ALA A 7 -5.49 -25.71 10.41
N ASP A 8 -4.16 -25.54 10.52
CA ASP A 8 -3.58 -24.28 10.94
C ASP A 8 -2.20 -24.02 10.29
N LYS A 9 -2.16 -23.73 8.98
CA LYS A 9 -0.95 -23.20 8.28
C LYS A 9 -1.25 -22.31 7.06
N SER A 10 -2.48 -21.87 6.85
CA SER A 10 -2.88 -21.10 5.66
C SER A 10 -3.31 -19.67 5.98
N ALA A 11 -2.70 -19.05 7.01
CA ALA A 11 -2.75 -17.62 7.13
C ALA A 11 -1.80 -16.99 6.09
N ASP A 12 -2.42 -16.39 5.08
CA ASP A 12 -1.94 -15.19 4.39
C ASP A 12 -0.85 -15.35 3.31
N LYS A 13 -1.17 -16.03 2.20
CA LYS A 13 -0.50 -15.75 0.93
C LYS A 13 -1.40 -14.82 0.10
N PRO A 14 -0.92 -13.63 -0.31
CA PRO A 14 -1.73 -12.71 -1.09
C PRO A 14 -2.14 -13.34 -2.42
N VAL A 15 -3.41 -13.14 -2.80
CA VAL A 15 -3.92 -13.51 -4.11
C VAL A 15 -3.17 -12.69 -5.16
N LEU A 16 -2.52 -13.37 -6.10
CA LEU A 16 -1.74 -12.72 -7.15
C LEU A 16 -2.65 -12.35 -8.33
N SER A 17 -2.31 -11.27 -9.03
CA SER A 17 -2.92 -10.95 -10.32
C SER A 17 -2.48 -11.95 -11.41
N ASP A 18 -3.12 -11.85 -12.58
CA ASP A 18 -2.53 -12.41 -13.80
C ASP A 18 -1.14 -11.79 -14.07
N PRO A 19 -0.23 -12.51 -14.76
CA PRO A 19 1.08 -11.99 -15.11
C PRO A 19 0.98 -10.70 -15.93
N ILE A 20 1.80 -9.72 -15.55
CA ILE A 20 1.90 -8.43 -16.24
C ILE A 20 3.18 -8.44 -17.08
N THR A 21 3.05 -8.20 -18.39
CA THR A 21 4.20 -8.01 -19.28
C THR A 21 4.66 -6.56 -19.21
N LEU A 22 5.89 -6.34 -18.74
CA LEU A 22 6.50 -5.02 -18.60
C LEU A 22 7.74 -4.89 -19.49
N ARG A 23 7.88 -3.75 -20.16
CA ARG A 23 9.15 -3.33 -20.79
C ARG A 23 9.84 -2.33 -19.89
N VAL A 24 11.12 -2.56 -19.62
CA VAL A 24 12.00 -1.66 -18.85
C VAL A 24 13.25 -1.34 -19.67
N PRO A 25 13.93 -0.20 -19.41
CA PRO A 25 15.27 0.05 -19.94
C PRO A 25 16.24 -1.08 -19.58
N GLN A 26 17.21 -1.35 -20.47
CA GLN A 26 18.11 -2.50 -20.33
C GLN A 26 19.05 -2.37 -19.12
N ASP A 27 19.56 -1.17 -18.86
CA ASP A 27 20.38 -0.82 -17.70
C ASP A 27 19.63 -1.09 -16.38
N ILE A 28 18.34 -0.72 -16.31
CA ILE A 28 17.50 -1.01 -15.16
C ILE A 28 17.29 -2.52 -14.96
N LEU A 29 17.11 -3.29 -16.04
CA LEU A 29 17.00 -4.75 -15.95
C LEU A 29 18.29 -5.38 -15.42
N GLU A 30 19.45 -4.93 -15.90
CA GLU A 30 20.76 -5.42 -15.43
C GLU A 30 20.94 -5.17 -13.92
N ASP A 31 20.57 -3.99 -13.43
CA ASP A 31 20.68 -3.68 -12.00
C ASP A 31 19.70 -4.50 -11.16
N ILE A 32 18.47 -4.71 -11.62
CA ILE A 32 17.51 -5.61 -10.98
C ILE A 32 18.08 -7.03 -10.87
N GLU A 33 18.72 -7.53 -11.93
CA GLU A 33 19.32 -8.86 -11.96
C GLU A 33 20.50 -8.98 -10.99
N ARG A 34 21.41 -7.99 -10.96
CA ARG A 34 22.51 -7.94 -9.98
C ARG A 34 22.02 -7.92 -8.54
N ILE A 35 20.97 -7.13 -8.25
CA ILE A 35 20.37 -7.07 -6.90
C ILE A 35 19.74 -8.41 -6.53
N ALA A 36 19.01 -9.03 -7.47
CA ALA A 36 18.36 -10.31 -7.26
C ALA A 36 19.37 -11.42 -6.95
N GLU A 37 20.45 -11.51 -7.74
CA GLU A 37 21.55 -12.45 -7.53
C GLU A 37 22.24 -12.24 -6.18
N THR A 38 22.62 -10.99 -5.87
CA THR A 38 23.31 -10.64 -4.62
C THR A 38 22.47 -10.94 -3.39
N ALA A 39 21.16 -10.71 -3.48
CA ALA A 39 20.22 -10.92 -2.38
C ALA A 39 19.70 -12.36 -2.24
N ASP A 40 20.07 -13.26 -3.16
CA ASP A 40 19.48 -14.61 -3.30
C ASP A 40 17.94 -14.55 -3.36
N ARG A 41 17.44 -13.74 -4.28
CA ARG A 41 16.01 -13.48 -4.50
C ARG A 41 15.67 -13.51 -6.00
N SER A 42 14.38 -13.64 -6.31
CA SER A 42 13.91 -13.57 -7.69
C SER A 42 13.82 -12.12 -8.18
N ARG A 43 13.92 -11.91 -9.50
CA ARG A 43 13.63 -10.61 -10.13
C ARG A 43 12.26 -10.05 -9.72
N SER A 44 11.25 -10.93 -9.71
CA SER A 44 9.89 -10.57 -9.29
C SER A 44 9.84 -10.05 -7.86
N TRP A 45 10.62 -10.63 -6.93
CA TRP A 45 10.70 -10.12 -5.56
C TRP A 45 11.27 -8.70 -5.50
N VAL A 46 12.33 -8.42 -6.26
CA VAL A 46 12.94 -7.08 -6.32
C VAL A 46 11.96 -6.07 -6.90
N ILE A 47 11.30 -6.42 -8.01
CA ILE A 47 10.32 -5.56 -8.69
C ILE A 47 9.13 -5.27 -7.77
N VAL A 48 8.52 -6.30 -7.17
CA VAL A 48 7.37 -6.11 -6.25
C VAL A 48 7.77 -5.27 -5.05
N ARG A 49 8.99 -5.44 -4.52
CA ARG A 49 9.50 -4.61 -3.43
C ARG A 49 9.62 -3.14 -3.83
N ALA A 50 10.19 -2.86 -5.01
CA ALA A 50 10.31 -1.50 -5.54
C ALA A 50 8.92 -0.86 -5.76
N LEU A 51 7.98 -1.61 -6.34
CA LEU A 51 6.61 -1.13 -6.57
C LEU A 51 5.89 -0.82 -5.24
N LYS A 52 6.05 -1.67 -4.22
CA LYS A 52 5.51 -1.39 -2.87
C LYS A 52 6.09 -0.11 -2.28
N TYR A 53 7.41 0.09 -2.45
CA TYR A 53 8.07 1.30 -1.96
C TYR A 53 7.53 2.54 -2.66
N TYR A 54 7.36 2.52 -3.98
CA TYR A 54 6.73 3.62 -4.71
C TYR A 54 5.31 3.89 -4.21
N LEU A 55 4.48 2.86 -4.05
CA LEU A 55 3.09 3.02 -3.58
C LEU A 55 2.99 3.61 -2.17
N ILE A 56 3.94 3.30 -1.28
CA ILE A 56 3.94 3.80 0.10
C ILE A 56 4.45 5.24 0.17
N ASN A 57 5.46 5.61 -0.62
CA ASN A 57 6.15 6.90 -0.44
C ASN A 57 5.70 7.99 -1.42
N GLU A 58 5.18 7.60 -2.59
CA GLU A 58 4.78 8.54 -3.64
C GLU A 58 3.32 8.30 -4.05
N GLY A 59 2.90 7.04 -4.15
CA GLY A 59 1.55 6.67 -4.58
C GLY A 59 0.46 6.94 -3.55
N SER A 60 0.77 6.99 -2.25
CA SER A 60 -0.21 7.17 -1.17
C SER A 60 -1.00 8.46 -1.35
N ASP A 61 -0.30 9.57 -1.54
CA ASP A 61 -0.88 10.91 -1.58
C ASP A 61 -1.81 11.04 -2.80
N LEU A 62 -1.40 10.48 -3.95
CA LEU A 62 -2.22 10.42 -5.15
C LEU A 62 -3.53 9.63 -4.93
N LEU A 63 -3.44 8.50 -4.22
CA LEU A 63 -4.60 7.67 -3.91
C LEU A 63 -5.53 8.34 -2.88
N GLU A 64 -4.97 9.01 -1.87
CA GLU A 64 -5.72 9.78 -0.86
C GLU A 64 -6.46 10.95 -1.50
N ILE A 65 -5.80 11.72 -2.37
CA ILE A 65 -6.45 12.80 -3.13
C ILE A 65 -7.58 12.22 -3.99
N ARG A 66 -7.33 11.12 -4.69
CA ARG A 66 -8.34 10.45 -5.52
C ARG A 66 -9.56 10.03 -4.70
N GLN A 67 -9.33 9.50 -3.50
CA GLN A 67 -10.37 9.10 -2.55
C GLN A 67 -11.17 10.31 -2.07
N GLY A 68 -10.51 11.39 -1.65
CA GLY A 68 -11.19 12.62 -1.23
C GLY A 68 -12.09 13.20 -2.34
N LEU A 69 -11.65 13.15 -3.60
CA LEU A 69 -12.48 13.55 -4.74
C LEU A 69 -13.71 12.64 -4.94
N ASP A 70 -13.58 11.33 -4.65
CA ASP A 70 -14.73 10.41 -4.67
C ASP A 70 -15.69 10.65 -3.50
N ASP A 71 -15.17 11.02 -2.33
CA ASP A 71 -15.96 11.37 -1.16
C ASP A 71 -16.80 12.63 -1.43
N VAL A 72 -16.19 13.67 -2.01
CA VAL A 72 -16.90 14.89 -2.43
C VAL A 72 -18.02 14.56 -3.42
N LYS A 73 -17.74 13.75 -4.45
CA LYS A 73 -18.76 13.34 -5.44
C LYS A 73 -19.90 12.55 -4.82
N ALA A 74 -19.62 11.76 -3.80
CA ALA A 74 -20.61 10.96 -3.09
C ALA A 74 -21.31 11.72 -1.96
N GLY A 75 -20.98 12.99 -1.72
CA GLY A 75 -21.52 13.80 -0.63
C GLY A 75 -21.03 13.39 0.76
N ARG A 76 -19.94 12.60 0.85
CA ARG A 76 -19.27 12.24 2.11
C ARG A 76 -18.35 13.38 2.56
N VAL A 77 -18.94 14.51 2.92
CA VAL A 77 -18.24 15.73 3.32
C VAL A 77 -18.76 16.23 4.67
N HIS A 78 -17.93 16.96 5.39
CA HIS A 78 -18.29 17.66 6.62
C HIS A 78 -18.32 19.16 6.37
N ASP A 79 -19.17 19.87 7.12
CA ASP A 79 -19.18 21.33 7.15
C ASP A 79 -17.90 21.84 7.81
N ALA A 80 -17.26 22.85 7.21
CA ALA A 80 -15.94 23.29 7.64
C ALA A 80 -16.00 23.99 9.01
N GLU A 81 -17.01 24.83 9.22
CA GLU A 81 -17.24 25.55 10.46
C GLU A 81 -17.51 24.60 11.63
N GLU A 82 -18.28 23.52 11.41
CA GLU A 82 -18.50 22.47 12.41
C GLU A 82 -17.18 21.76 12.80
N VAL A 83 -16.36 21.39 11.80
CA VAL A 83 -15.06 20.75 12.04
C VAL A 83 -14.11 21.66 12.82
N PHE A 84 -14.00 22.95 12.48
CA PHE A 84 -13.15 23.88 13.21
C PHE A 84 -13.61 24.09 14.65
N ALA A 85 -14.92 24.21 14.88
CA ALA A 85 -15.47 24.34 16.23
C ALA A 85 -15.17 23.09 17.09
N GLU A 86 -15.22 21.90 16.51
CA GLU A 86 -14.86 20.65 17.17
C GLU A 86 -13.36 20.58 17.51
N LEU A 87 -12.48 20.88 16.55
CA LEU A 87 -11.03 20.87 16.76
C LEU A 87 -10.61 21.85 17.85
N GLU A 88 -11.21 23.04 17.89
CA GLU A 88 -10.96 24.00 18.97
C GLU A 88 -11.37 23.47 20.34
N ARG A 89 -12.51 22.79 20.44
CA ARG A 89 -12.97 22.18 21.70
C ARG A 89 -11.97 21.13 22.19
N LEU A 90 -11.56 20.21 21.32
CA LEU A 90 -10.59 19.16 21.65
C LEU A 90 -9.25 19.74 22.10
N SER A 91 -8.74 20.78 21.43
CA SER A 91 -7.48 21.42 21.81
C SER A 91 -7.49 22.04 23.22
N ARG A 92 -8.66 22.49 23.69
CA ARG A 92 -8.83 23.06 25.03
C ARG A 92 -8.94 21.99 26.10
N GLU A 93 -9.50 20.83 25.76
CA GLU A 93 -9.63 19.68 26.67
C GLU A 93 -8.28 19.00 26.93
N ASP A 94 -7.42 18.87 25.91
CA ASP A 94 -6.07 18.30 26.05
C ASP A 94 -5.11 19.19 26.86
N ALA A 95 -5.43 20.48 26.99
CA ALA A 95 -4.62 21.47 27.71
C ALA A 95 -5.02 21.62 29.20
N ALA A 96 -6.07 20.94 29.65
CA ALA A 96 -6.64 21.01 31.00
C ALA A 96 -6.23 19.81 31.88
#